data_AF-A0A0M8T0U4-F1
#
_entry.id   AF-A0A0M8T0U4-F1
#
_cell.length_a   1.000
_cell.length_b   1.000
_cell.length_c   1.000
_cell.angle_alpha   90.00
_cell.angle_beta   90.00
_cell.angle_gamma   90.00
#
_symmetry.space_group_name_H-M   'P 1'
#
loop_
_entity.id
_entity.type
_entity.pdbx_description
1 polymer ?
#
loop_
_entity_poly.entity_id
_entity_poly.type
_entity_poly.pdbx_seq_one_letter_code
_entity_poly.pdbx_strand_id
1 'polypeptide(L)'
;MDRVMLHRNPMGGLVVCDPVGPDYLDDPDREVAVGAGVRLVNVLLRFGVNLEQISADKVCHSCTDVKDAYRISLGVLTVDDTRAMAAQLESFALEFERMRELLCSISARQAGPAEGSV
;
A
#
# COMPACT_ATOMS: atom_id res chain seq x y z
N MET A 1 7.26 -31.28 16.09
CA MET A 1 6.90 -30.45 17.25
C MET A 1 5.50 -30.86 17.66
N ASP A 2 5.41 -31.76 18.63
CA ASP A 2 4.14 -32.36 19.07
C ASP A 2 3.27 -31.32 19.75
N ARG A 3 2.08 -31.12 19.19
CA ARG A 3 1.03 -30.30 19.78
C ARG A 3 0.44 -31.12 20.93
N VAL A 4 0.92 -30.90 22.15
CA VAL A 4 0.32 -31.45 23.36
C VAL A 4 -1.12 -30.95 23.44
N MET A 5 -2.07 -31.77 23.00
CA MET A 5 -3.48 -31.56 23.31
C MET A 5 -3.64 -31.81 24.80
N LEU A 6 -3.74 -30.74 25.58
CA LEU A 6 -4.07 -30.82 27.00
C LEU A 6 -5.47 -31.42 27.15
N HIS A 7 -5.53 -32.74 27.31
CA HIS A 7 -6.75 -33.45 27.65
C HIS A 7 -7.13 -33.07 29.09
N ARG A 8 -8.04 -32.09 29.25
CA ARG A 8 -8.48 -31.63 30.57
C ARG A 8 -9.65 -32.48 31.04
N ASN A 9 -9.52 -33.05 32.24
CA ASN A 9 -10.61 -33.73 32.93
C ASN A 9 -11.59 -32.67 33.48
N PRO A 10 -12.89 -32.70 33.14
CA PRO A 10 -13.88 -31.76 33.66
C PRO A 10 -14.04 -31.82 35.19
N MET A 11 -13.64 -32.92 35.83
CA MET A 11 -13.64 -33.06 37.29
C MET A 11 -12.44 -32.38 37.98
N GLY A 12 -11.44 -31.92 37.22
CA GLY A 12 -10.23 -31.26 37.75
C GLY A 12 -10.38 -29.77 38.05
N GLY A 13 -11.58 -29.21 37.86
CA GLY A 13 -11.83 -27.77 38.00
C GLY A 13 -11.35 -26.93 36.80
N LEU A 14 -11.73 -25.65 36.78
CA LEU A 14 -11.24 -24.70 35.79
C LEU A 14 -9.79 -24.32 36.11
N VAL A 15 -8.95 -24.22 35.08
CA VAL A 15 -7.62 -23.64 35.24
C VAL A 15 -7.77 -22.16 35.55
N VAL A 16 -7.13 -21.71 36.62
CA VAL A 16 -7.02 -20.29 36.95
C VAL A 16 -5.99 -19.70 35.99
N CYS A 17 -6.46 -19.00 34.98
CA CYS A 17 -5.65 -18.19 34.08
C CYS A 17 -5.77 -16.73 34.49
N ASP A 18 -4.68 -15.98 34.35
CA ASP A 18 -4.75 -14.53 34.48
C ASP A 18 -5.70 -13.96 33.41
N PRO A 19 -6.57 -13.01 33.77
CA PRO A 19 -7.41 -12.32 32.79
C PRO A 19 -6.55 -11.66 31.73
N VAL A 20 -6.91 -11.85 30.46
CA VAL A 20 -6.25 -11.15 29.35
C VAL A 20 -6.69 -9.68 29.34
N GLY A 21 -5.72 -8.78 29.21
CA GLY A 21 -5.96 -7.35 29.06
C GLY A 21 -6.40 -6.97 27.63
N PRO A 22 -6.82 -5.72 27.40
CA PRO A 22 -7.20 -5.21 26.07
C PRO A 22 -6.12 -5.43 25.01
N ASP A 23 -4.86 -5.28 25.40
CA ASP A 23 -3.68 -5.45 24.56
C ASP A 23 -3.58 -6.84 23.93
N TYR A 24 -4.31 -7.83 24.45
CA TYR A 24 -4.42 -9.16 23.84
C TYR A 24 -5.00 -9.14 22.42
N LEU A 25 -5.79 -8.10 22.10
CA LEU A 25 -6.38 -7.90 20.78
C LEU A 25 -5.70 -6.79 19.97
N ASP A 26 -4.64 -6.17 20.49
CA ASP A 26 -3.88 -5.17 19.75
C ASP A 26 -3.21 -5.83 18.54
N ASP A 27 -3.47 -5.28 17.36
CA ASP A 27 -2.97 -5.78 16.08
C ASP A 27 -2.16 -4.66 15.40
N PRO A 28 -0.88 -4.49 15.77
CA PRO A 28 -0.05 -3.41 15.24
C PRO A 28 0.20 -3.56 13.73
N ASP A 29 0.21 -4.79 13.21
CA ASP A 29 0.37 -5.05 11.78
C ASP A 29 -0.82 -4.50 10.99
N ARG A 30 -2.04 -4.59 11.55
CA ARG A 30 -3.22 -3.94 10.98
C ARG A 30 -3.06 -2.43 10.89
N GLU A 31 -2.56 -1.79 11.94
CA GLU A 31 -2.37 -0.33 11.95
C GLU A 31 -1.35 0.11 10.89
N VAL A 32 -0.25 -0.61 10.77
CA VAL A 32 0.77 -0.37 9.73
C VAL A 32 0.17 -0.51 8.33
N ALA A 33 -0.60 -1.58 8.09
CA ALA A 33 -1.26 -1.80 6.81
C ALA A 33 -2.25 -0.67 6.47
N VAL A 34 -3.12 -0.30 7.41
CA VAL A 34 -4.07 0.81 7.24
C VAL A 34 -3.33 2.12 6.95
N GLY A 35 -2.26 2.42 7.69
CA GLY A 35 -1.44 3.61 7.47
C GLY A 35 -0.83 3.67 6.05
N ALA A 36 -0.35 2.53 5.55
CA ALA A 36 0.15 2.43 4.18
C ALA A 36 -0.95 2.65 3.14
N GLY A 37 -2.14 2.05 3.33
CA GLY A 37 -3.30 2.24 2.45
C GLY A 37 -3.78 3.69 2.39
N VAL A 38 -3.89 4.35 3.55
CA VAL A 38 -4.26 5.78 3.64
C VAL A 38 -3.25 6.66 2.91
N ARG A 39 -1.95 6.39 3.07
CA ARG A 39 -0.90 7.13 2.36
C ARG A 39 -1.06 7.00 0.84
N LEU A 40 -1.31 5.79 0.34
CA LEU A 40 -1.51 5.53 -1.08
C LEU A 40 -2.71 6.32 -1.63
N VAL A 41 -3.87 6.23 -0.98
CA VAL A 41 -5.09 6.95 -1.39
C VAL A 41 -4.84 8.45 -1.44
N ASN A 42 -4.22 9.01 -0.40
CA ASN A 42 -3.93 10.44 -0.35
C ASN A 42 -3.01 10.90 -1.49
N VAL A 43 -2.05 10.07 -1.91
CA VAL A 43 -1.20 10.38 -3.07
C VAL A 43 -2.02 10.32 -4.36
N LEU A 44 -2.82 9.29 -4.57
CA LEU A 44 -3.63 9.11 -5.77
C LEU A 44 -4.68 10.22 -5.95
N LEU A 45 -5.29 10.68 -4.85
CA LEU A 45 -6.23 11.80 -4.86
C LEU A 45 -5.60 13.09 -5.38
N ARG A 46 -4.28 13.30 -5.21
CA ARG A 46 -3.58 14.47 -5.77
C ARG A 46 -3.50 14.45 -7.30
N PHE A 47 -3.61 13.26 -7.89
CA PHE A 47 -3.71 13.06 -9.33
C PHE A 47 -5.18 12.93 -9.78
N GLY A 48 -6.13 13.19 -8.88
CA GLY A 48 -7.58 13.08 -9.13
C GLY A 48 -8.07 11.63 -9.31
N VAL A 49 -7.26 10.64 -8.92
CA VAL A 49 -7.64 9.22 -8.93
C VAL A 49 -8.32 8.88 -7.60
N ASN A 50 -9.57 8.42 -7.67
CA ASN A 50 -10.34 7.99 -6.50
C ASN A 50 -10.45 6.46 -6.43
N LEU A 51 -10.09 5.88 -5.28
CA LEU A 51 -10.22 4.45 -4.99
C LEU A 51 -11.22 4.26 -3.84
N GLU A 52 -12.46 3.96 -4.17
CA GLU A 52 -13.54 3.84 -3.17
C GLU A 52 -13.52 2.52 -2.40
N GLN A 53 -12.84 1.49 -2.93
CA GLN A 53 -12.92 0.11 -2.42
C GLN A 53 -11.60 -0.42 -1.86
N ILE A 54 -10.71 0.46 -1.39
CA ILE A 54 -9.46 0.00 -0.77
C ILE A 54 -9.75 -0.73 0.56
N SER A 55 -9.13 -1.88 0.77
CA SER A 55 -9.24 -2.65 2.02
C SER A 55 -7.88 -3.13 2.51
N ALA A 56 -7.78 -3.35 3.82
CA ALA A 56 -6.67 -4.03 4.46
C ALA A 56 -7.17 -5.38 4.99
N ASP A 57 -6.85 -6.47 4.29
CA ASP A 57 -7.36 -7.80 4.59
C ASP A 57 -6.30 -8.60 5.36
N LYS A 58 -6.70 -9.26 6.45
CA LYS A 58 -5.82 -10.20 7.15
C LYS A 58 -5.55 -11.42 6.27
N VAL A 59 -4.30 -11.84 6.20
CA VAL A 59 -3.87 -12.95 5.36
C VAL A 59 -4.12 -14.29 6.05
N CYS A 60 -4.70 -15.24 5.32
CA CYS A 60 -4.73 -16.64 5.73
C CYS A 60 -3.40 -17.31 5.35
N HIS A 61 -2.46 -17.43 6.30
CA HIS A 61 -1.18 -18.11 6.06
C HIS A 61 -1.32 -19.63 5.79
N SER A 62 -2.47 -20.23 6.07
CA SER A 62 -2.76 -21.62 5.69
C SER A 62 -3.24 -21.76 4.25
N CYS A 63 -3.73 -20.67 3.66
CA CYS A 63 -4.34 -20.63 2.34
C CYS A 63 -3.40 -20.02 1.28
N THR A 64 -2.38 -19.28 1.71
CA THR A 64 -1.49 -18.50 0.84
C THR A 64 -0.07 -18.49 1.39
N ASP A 65 0.92 -18.45 0.50
CA ASP A 65 2.35 -18.30 0.86
C ASP A 65 2.77 -16.85 1.12
N VAL A 66 1.81 -15.93 1.26
CA VAL A 66 2.07 -14.52 1.59
C VAL A 66 2.56 -14.43 3.03
N LYS A 67 3.74 -13.83 3.21
CA LYS A 67 4.42 -13.71 4.51
C LYS A 67 3.85 -12.59 5.37
N ASP A 68 3.32 -11.54 4.76
CA ASP A 68 2.77 -10.39 5.48
C ASP A 68 1.44 -10.75 6.15
N ALA A 69 1.22 -10.27 7.37
CA ALA A 69 -0.01 -10.52 8.15
C ALA A 69 -1.25 -9.87 7.51
N TYR A 70 -1.04 -8.80 6.74
CA TYR A 70 -2.07 -8.03 6.05
C TYR A 70 -1.68 -7.76 4.60
N ARG A 71 -2.68 -7.73 3.73
CA ARG A 71 -2.54 -7.26 2.34
C ARG A 71 -3.44 -6.06 2.10
N ILE A 72 -2.99 -5.16 1.22
CA ILE A 72 -3.83 -4.06 0.72
C ILE A 72 -4.46 -4.48 -0.62
N SER A 73 -5.78 -4.46 -0.67
CA SER A 73 -6.55 -4.71 -1.89
C SER A 73 -7.12 -3.38 -2.37
N LEU A 74 -6.96 -3.03 -3.65
CA LEU A 74 -7.52 -1.78 -4.21
C LEU A 74 -9.00 -1.90 -4.61
N GLY A 75 -9.66 -2.99 -4.18
CA GLY A 75 -11.03 -3.31 -4.52
C GLY A 75 -11.20 -3.86 -5.94
N VAL A 76 -12.44 -3.85 -6.42
CA VAL A 76 -12.78 -4.25 -7.79
C VAL A 76 -13.01 -3.00 -8.62
N LEU A 77 -12.19 -2.80 -9.64
CA LEU A 77 -12.38 -1.74 -10.63
C LEU A 77 -13.14 -2.29 -11.83
N THR A 78 -14.10 -1.53 -12.35
CA THR A 78 -14.66 -1.87 -13.67
C THR A 78 -13.64 -1.58 -14.77
N VAL A 79 -13.86 -2.13 -15.96
CA VAL A 79 -13.01 -1.85 -17.12
C VAL A 79 -12.97 -0.35 -17.43
N ASP A 80 -14.10 0.34 -17.28
CA ASP A 80 -14.19 1.77 -17.56
C ASP A 80 -13.50 2.60 -16.48
N ASP A 81 -13.64 2.26 -15.20
CA ASP A 81 -12.90 2.91 -14.10
C ASP A 81 -11.38 2.76 -14.31
N THR A 82 -10.96 1.56 -14.73
CA THR A 82 -9.55 1.25 -14.99
C THR A 82 -9.01 2.11 -16.13
N ARG A 83 -9.77 2.25 -17.23
CA ARG A 83 -9.40 3.09 -18.38
C ARG A 83 -9.35 4.56 -18.00
N ALA A 84 -10.34 5.05 -17.26
CA ALA A 84 -10.39 6.44 -16.82
C ALA A 84 -9.19 6.78 -15.93
N MET A 85 -8.87 5.91 -14.97
CA MET A 85 -7.73 6.06 -14.08
C MET A 85 -6.39 6.04 -14.84
N ALA A 86 -6.22 5.12 -15.79
CA ALA A 86 -5.03 5.05 -16.61
C ALA A 86 -4.84 6.32 -17.45
N ALA A 87 -5.90 6.79 -18.14
CA ALA A 87 -5.85 8.00 -18.94
C ALA A 87 -5.50 9.24 -18.09
N GLN A 88 -6.02 9.31 -16.87
CA GLN A 88 -5.72 10.40 -15.96
C GLN A 88 -4.25 10.39 -15.53
N LEU A 89 -3.72 9.25 -15.08
CA LEU A 89 -2.31 9.12 -14.69
C LEU A 89 -1.36 9.40 -15.87
N GLU A 90 -1.69 8.91 -17.07
CA GLU A 90 -0.92 9.15 -18.29
C GLU A 90 -0.87 10.63 -18.65
N SER A 91 -1.96 11.38 -18.47
CA SER A 91 -1.95 12.83 -18.71
C SER A 91 -0.95 13.59 -17.83
N PHE A 92 -0.80 13.18 -16.56
CA PHE A 92 0.19 13.76 -15.66
C PHE A 92 1.62 13.36 -16.04
N ALA A 93 1.83 12.11 -16.47
CA ALA A 93 3.13 11.64 -16.91
C ALA A 93 3.61 12.41 -18.16
N LEU A 94 2.73 12.59 -19.14
CA LEU A 94 3.03 13.37 -20.36
C LEU A 94 3.35 14.82 -20.03
N GLU A 95 2.59 15.45 -19.12
CA GLU A 95 2.87 16.83 -18.72
C GLU A 95 4.22 16.94 -18.00
N PHE A 96 4.56 15.97 -17.14
CA PHE A 96 5.86 15.92 -16.48
C PHE A 96 7.02 15.77 -17.48
N GLU A 97 6.87 14.90 -18.47
CA GLU A 97 7.84 14.72 -19.56
C GLU A 97 8.01 16.01 -20.37
N ARG A 98 6.90 16.69 -20.73
CA ARG A 98 6.91 17.98 -21.43
C ARG A 98 7.64 19.05 -20.64
N MET A 99 7.38 19.14 -19.33
CA MET A 99 8.05 20.09 -18.44
C MET A 99 9.56 19.82 -18.37
N ARG A 100 9.97 18.55 -18.29
CA ARG A 100 11.39 18.15 -18.29
C ARG A 100 12.08 18.53 -19.60
N GLU A 101 11.46 18.26 -20.74
CA GLU A 101 12.00 18.62 -22.06
C GLU A 101 12.19 20.13 -22.21
N LEU A 102 11.21 20.92 -21.74
CA LEU A 102 11.30 22.37 -21.75
C LEU A 102 12.52 22.85 -20.94
N LEU A 103 12.71 22.33 -19.72
CA LEU A 103 13.85 22.69 -18.86
C LEU A 103 15.18 22.34 -19.52
N CYS A 104 15.33 21.12 -20.06
CA CYS A 104 16.54 20.72 -20.77
C CYS A 104 16.83 21.61 -21.98
N SER A 105 15.79 22.00 -22.74
CA SER A 105 15.94 22.89 -23.89
C SER A 105 16.38 24.31 -23.50
N ILE A 106 15.92 24.83 -22.36
CA ILE A 106 16.32 26.14 -21.84
C ILE A 106 17.79 26.10 -21.38
N SER A 107 18.18 25.07 -20.63
CA SER A 107 19.57 24.90 -20.20
C SER A 107 20.54 24.75 -21.38
N ALA A 108 20.15 24.00 -22.42
CA ALA A 108 20.96 23.86 -23.64
C ALA A 108 21.13 25.17 -24.41
N ARG A 109 20.12 26.05 -24.41
CA ARG A 109 20.21 27.39 -25.03
C ARG A 109 21.09 28.37 -24.23
N GLN A 110 21.16 28.21 -22.91
CA GLN A 110 22.02 29.03 -22.06
C GLN A 110 23.51 28.61 -22.11
N ALA A 111 23.79 27.34 -22.43
CA ALA A 111 25.14 26.83 -22.66
C ALA A 111 25.64 27.08 -24.11
N GLY A 112 25.38 28.27 -24.67
CA GLY A 112 25.80 28.67 -26.02
C GLY A 112 27.28 28.38 -26.32
N PRO A 113 27.67 28.31 -27.61
CA PRO A 113 28.95 27.75 -28.03
C PRO A 113 30.08 28.49 -27.34
N ALA A 114 31.07 27.73 -26.83
CA ALA A 114 32.32 28.30 -26.36
C ALA A 114 32.93 29.11 -27.51
N GLU A 115 32.72 30.43 -27.49
CA GLU A 115 33.39 31.34 -28.38
C GLU A 115 34.89 31.32 -28.05
N GLY A 116 35.68 30.93 -29.04
CA GLY A 116 37.08 31.29 -29.15
C GLY A 116 38.06 30.34 -28.47
N SER A 117 38.84 29.64 -29.29
CA SER A 117 40.28 29.86 -29.18
C SER A 117 40.91 29.81 -30.56
N VAL A 118 41.45 30.97 -30.93
CA VAL A 118 42.40 31.23 -32.02
C VAL A 118 43.69 30.46 -31.78
#